data_AF-A0AAW0RDX2-F1
#
_entry.id   AF-A0AAW0RDX2-F1
#
_cell.length_a   1.000
_cell.length_b   1.000
_cell.length_c   1.000
_cell.angle_alpha   90.00
_cell.angle_beta   90.00
_cell.angle_gamma   90.00
#
_symmetry.space_group_name_H-M   'P 1'
#
loop_
_entity.id
_entity.type
_entity.pdbx_description
1 polymer ?
#
loop_
_entity_poly.entity_id
_entity_poly.type
_entity_poly.pdbx_seq_one_letter_code
_entity_poly.pdbx_strand_id
1 'polypeptide(L)'
;MVAYVYIFLWLAAFARASSNIWPEPWPIHWHDAATNGFARDLEPGLLMEAHTEESSCDVSDLTAFEMAKGRQNVDFTRDAIENFEFPKIRPLNSSAGEQWEFDGVSEDGMQSFVFGFYRDPNYAILGTGNFRLSMEFAFANRTRFYEVYYPDHSVVESCAQGTRGVWYDVKDGYKFSFLVNAEMSEAVVTMKSDTLDGKAFIQSKAKPITADGQVWPAQNGSTEPVRHWHWSQPIPAGTVDLDVNIKGRRVVWAGMGGHERFWSAFSWFTCLTNLQAVRAKLGPYVLSFFSFGSNLEKGHSHQSVVLFKDGAPVFQSIRSSTSTTEDYVLASKTYGGTVTGTLKDKVTGFQLELVSPSHRRHYTFFVEHVNLGFEYILGEGVGGSGFSGLARGGHVGLDQYEGVALSEALTFPQNSPLFRSNYVE
;
A
#
# COMPACT_ATOMS: atom_id res chain seq x y z
N MET A 1 43.80 36.37 -36.14
CA MET A 1 43.70 36.35 -34.67
C MET A 1 42.26 36.75 -34.32
N VAL A 2 41.37 35.78 -34.23
CA VAL A 2 39.91 36.00 -34.09
C VAL A 2 39.46 35.15 -32.90
N ALA A 3 38.96 35.81 -31.86
CA ALA A 3 38.52 35.20 -30.62
C ALA A 3 37.04 34.80 -30.74
N TYR A 4 36.74 33.53 -30.47
CA TYR A 4 35.39 33.01 -30.33
C TYR A 4 34.91 33.21 -28.89
N VAL A 5 33.80 33.93 -28.71
CA VAL A 5 33.07 34.06 -27.45
C VAL A 5 31.93 33.06 -27.46
N TYR A 6 31.96 32.08 -26.56
CA TYR A 6 30.85 31.17 -26.31
C TYR A 6 29.85 31.82 -25.36
N ILE A 7 28.61 32.00 -25.82
CA ILE A 7 27.47 32.42 -24.99
C ILE A 7 26.80 31.16 -24.45
N PHE A 8 26.90 30.94 -23.14
CA PHE A 8 26.12 29.94 -22.41
C PHE A 8 24.70 30.46 -22.19
N LEU A 9 23.73 29.86 -22.87
CA LEU A 9 22.30 30.01 -22.59
C LEU A 9 21.91 29.12 -21.42
N TRP A 10 21.67 29.74 -20.27
CA TRP A 10 21.00 29.10 -19.13
C TRP A 10 19.53 28.86 -19.49
N LEU A 11 19.16 27.59 -19.63
CA LEU A 11 17.75 27.17 -19.61
C LEU A 11 17.25 27.29 -18.17
N ALA A 12 16.37 28.26 -17.95
CA ALA A 12 15.64 28.40 -16.71
C ALA A 12 14.80 27.14 -16.48
N ALA A 13 15.12 26.41 -15.41
CA ALA A 13 14.23 25.41 -14.85
C ALA A 13 12.93 26.11 -14.43
N PHE A 14 11.83 25.81 -15.11
CA PHE A 14 10.51 26.19 -14.62
C PHE A 14 10.28 25.47 -13.29
N ALA A 15 10.37 26.21 -12.20
CA ALA A 15 9.77 25.81 -10.94
C ALA A 15 8.26 25.67 -11.20
N ARG A 16 7.76 24.42 -11.26
CA ARG A 16 6.34 24.15 -11.11
C ARG A 16 5.97 24.61 -9.71
N ALA A 17 5.36 25.79 -9.61
CA ALA A 17 4.59 26.14 -8.43
C ALA A 17 3.52 25.05 -8.25
N SER A 18 3.59 24.34 -7.12
CA SER A 18 2.57 23.39 -6.69
C SER A 18 1.27 24.15 -6.42
N SER A 19 0.50 24.40 -7.48
CA SER A 19 -0.87 24.87 -7.31
C SER A 19 -1.63 23.76 -6.60
N ASN A 20 -2.21 24.06 -5.42
CA ASN A 20 -3.10 23.22 -4.62
C ASN A 20 -4.42 22.85 -5.34
N ILE A 21 -4.37 22.67 -6.66
CA ILE A 21 -5.52 22.33 -7.49
C ILE A 21 -5.69 20.82 -7.36
N TRP A 22 -6.73 20.41 -6.63
CA TRP A 22 -7.20 19.04 -6.58
C TRP A 22 -7.37 18.53 -8.02
N PRO A 23 -6.73 17.43 -8.42
CA PRO A 23 -6.94 16.84 -9.73
C PRO A 23 -8.38 16.31 -9.79
N GLU A 24 -9.16 16.88 -10.71
CA GLU A 24 -10.49 16.47 -11.19
C GLU A 24 -11.60 16.27 -10.11
N PRO A 25 -12.90 16.31 -10.49
CA PRO A 25 -13.93 16.70 -9.54
C PRO A 25 -14.33 15.55 -8.61
N TRP A 26 -13.70 15.50 -7.44
CA TRP A 26 -14.22 14.77 -6.27
C TRP A 26 -15.58 15.32 -5.85
N PRO A 27 -16.45 14.53 -5.19
CA PRO A 27 -17.66 15.03 -4.56
C PRO A 27 -17.37 16.28 -3.71
N ILE A 28 -18.20 17.32 -3.83
CA ILE A 28 -17.96 18.65 -3.21
C ILE A 28 -17.72 18.52 -1.70
N HIS A 29 -18.44 17.63 -1.02
CA HIS A 29 -18.30 17.39 0.43
C HIS A 29 -16.98 16.71 0.83
N TRP A 30 -16.18 16.24 -0.13
CA TRP A 30 -14.84 15.70 0.11
C TRP A 30 -13.74 16.76 0.05
N HIS A 31 -14.00 17.91 -0.58
CA HIS A 31 -13.02 19.01 -0.71
C HIS A 31 -12.84 19.79 0.58
N ASP A 32 -13.75 19.66 1.56
CA ASP A 32 -13.73 20.48 2.76
C ASP A 32 -12.67 20.03 3.76
N ALA A 33 -11.66 20.89 3.95
CA ALA A 33 -10.68 20.79 5.01
C ALA A 33 -11.15 21.44 6.34
N ALA A 34 -12.31 22.13 6.36
CA ALA A 34 -12.63 23.06 7.46
C ALA A 34 -14.12 23.27 7.81
N THR A 35 -15.04 22.32 7.54
CA THR A 35 -16.43 22.40 8.04
C THR A 35 -16.82 21.08 8.71
N ASN A 36 -17.52 20.99 9.84
CA ASN A 36 -17.81 21.89 10.95
C ASN A 36 -18.37 20.95 12.04
N GLY A 37 -17.81 20.96 13.25
CA GLY A 37 -18.39 20.32 14.44
C GLY A 37 -18.19 18.80 14.55
N PHE A 38 -17.62 18.40 15.68
CA PHE A 38 -17.51 17.02 16.18
C PHE A 38 -18.86 16.33 16.49
N ALA A 39 -19.95 16.76 15.87
CA ALA A 39 -21.27 16.17 16.01
C ALA A 39 -22.14 16.60 14.82
N ARG A 40 -22.69 15.65 14.07
CA ARG A 40 -23.98 15.89 13.43
C ARG A 40 -25.05 15.64 14.48
N ASP A 41 -25.53 16.73 15.10
CA ASP A 41 -26.94 16.82 15.42
C ASP A 41 -27.69 16.80 14.08
N LEU A 42 -28.39 15.70 13.81
CA LEU A 42 -29.40 15.61 12.77
C LEU A 42 -30.64 16.36 13.26
N GLU A 43 -30.77 17.65 12.93
CA GLU A 43 -32.09 18.29 12.90
C GLU A 43 -32.63 18.29 11.46
N PRO A 44 -33.89 17.87 11.23
CA PRO A 44 -34.50 17.81 9.91
C PRO A 44 -35.15 19.16 9.57
N GLY A 45 -34.60 19.89 8.61
CA GLY A 45 -35.29 21.09 8.13
C GLY A 45 -34.56 21.88 7.07
N LEU A 46 -35.09 21.80 5.84
CA LEU A 46 -34.92 22.71 4.71
C LEU A 46 -33.53 22.80 4.07
N LEU A 47 -33.35 22.06 2.98
CA LEU A 47 -32.82 22.64 1.73
C LEU A 47 -33.55 22.06 0.52
N MET A 48 -33.92 22.97 -0.38
CA MET A 48 -34.68 22.76 -1.60
C MET A 48 -34.05 21.74 -2.55
N GLU A 49 -34.94 20.98 -3.18
CA GLU A 49 -34.72 20.01 -4.25
C GLU A 49 -33.96 20.63 -5.43
N ALA A 50 -32.72 20.17 -5.63
CA ALA A 50 -32.13 20.08 -6.95
C ALA A 50 -32.08 18.59 -7.30
N HIS A 51 -32.96 18.17 -8.21
CA HIS A 51 -32.93 16.85 -8.82
C HIS A 51 -31.63 16.70 -9.65
N THR A 52 -30.59 16.20 -9.02
CA THR A 52 -29.56 15.40 -9.69
C THR A 52 -29.75 13.98 -9.21
N GLU A 53 -29.74 13.00 -10.12
CA GLU A 53 -29.66 11.59 -9.75
C GLU A 53 -28.52 11.41 -8.75
N GLU A 54 -28.84 11.32 -7.45
CA GLU A 54 -27.86 11.02 -6.42
C GLU A 54 -27.37 9.61 -6.73
N SER A 55 -26.15 9.52 -7.28
CA SER A 55 -25.37 8.29 -7.20
C SER A 55 -25.20 8.01 -5.71
N SER A 56 -26.07 7.18 -5.13
CA SER A 56 -26.10 6.94 -3.69
C SER A 56 -24.78 6.31 -3.28
N CYS A 57 -23.95 7.06 -2.55
CA CYS A 57 -22.73 6.53 -1.98
C CYS A 57 -23.07 5.48 -0.92
N ASP A 58 -22.28 4.41 -0.88
CA ASP A 58 -22.35 3.40 0.17
C ASP A 58 -21.44 3.81 1.33
N VAL A 59 -22.03 3.99 2.52
CA VAL A 59 -21.33 4.50 3.70
C VAL A 59 -21.23 3.40 4.76
N SER A 60 -20.01 3.10 5.17
CA SER A 60 -19.71 2.27 6.32
C SER A 60 -19.15 3.15 7.44
N ASP A 61 -20.00 3.50 8.40
CA ASP A 61 -19.67 4.28 9.60
C ASP A 61 -19.71 3.36 10.82
N LEU A 62 -18.59 3.26 11.52
CA LEU A 62 -18.41 2.34 12.64
C LEU A 62 -17.70 3.04 13.79
N THR A 63 -18.05 2.63 15.02
CA THR A 63 -17.31 3.01 16.24
C THR A 63 -16.29 1.95 16.64
N ALA A 64 -15.27 2.35 17.40
CA ALA A 64 -14.14 1.50 17.79
C ALA A 64 -14.51 0.25 18.59
N PHE A 65 -15.74 0.16 19.12
CA PHE A 65 -16.23 -0.97 19.92
C PHE A 65 -17.42 -1.69 19.27
N GLU A 66 -17.81 -1.29 18.06
CA GLU A 66 -18.89 -1.92 17.33
C GLU A 66 -18.40 -3.18 16.60
N MET A 67 -18.94 -4.35 17.00
CA MET A 67 -18.74 -5.62 16.32
C MET A 67 -19.95 -6.54 16.51
N ALA A 68 -20.17 -7.42 15.53
CA ALA A 68 -20.99 -8.61 15.72
C ALA A 68 -20.42 -9.50 16.83
N LYS A 69 -21.33 -10.11 17.60
CA LYS A 69 -20.96 -11.02 18.68
C LYS A 69 -20.46 -12.36 18.12
N GLY A 70 -19.38 -12.85 18.71
CA GLY A 70 -18.82 -14.18 18.42
C GLY A 70 -17.68 -14.15 17.40
N ARG A 71 -17.09 -15.33 17.20
CA ARG A 71 -16.14 -15.62 16.12
C ARG A 71 -16.89 -16.35 15.03
N GLN A 72 -16.87 -15.81 13.82
CA GLN A 72 -17.52 -16.39 12.66
C GLN A 72 -16.59 -16.22 11.47
N ASN A 73 -16.50 -17.26 10.63
CA ASN A 73 -15.84 -17.10 9.34
C ASN A 73 -16.57 -16.03 8.51
N VAL A 74 -15.82 -15.15 7.87
CA VAL A 74 -16.34 -14.16 6.93
C VAL A 74 -16.04 -14.69 5.54
N ASP A 75 -17.09 -14.96 4.79
CA ASP A 75 -16.95 -15.36 3.39
C ASP A 75 -16.83 -14.12 2.50
N PHE A 76 -15.79 -14.10 1.69
CA PHE A 76 -15.56 -13.04 0.71
C PHE A 76 -15.83 -13.55 -0.70
N THR A 77 -16.21 -12.62 -1.59
CA THR A 77 -16.15 -12.90 -3.02
C THR A 77 -14.71 -13.18 -3.43
N ARG A 78 -14.55 -14.17 -4.32
CA ARG A 78 -13.25 -14.51 -4.91
C ARG A 78 -13.02 -13.79 -6.23
N ASP A 79 -14.08 -13.35 -6.89
CA ASP A 79 -14.03 -12.68 -8.19
C ASP A 79 -13.49 -11.25 -8.03
N ALA A 80 -12.60 -10.85 -8.93
CA ALA A 80 -11.95 -9.54 -8.90
C ALA A 80 -12.60 -8.52 -9.84
N ILE A 81 -13.93 -8.43 -9.81
CA ILE A 81 -14.71 -7.43 -10.58
C ILE A 81 -15.15 -6.24 -9.74
N GLU A 82 -15.28 -6.43 -8.43
CA GLU A 82 -15.67 -5.37 -7.50
C GLU A 82 -14.53 -4.36 -7.33
N ASN A 83 -14.86 -3.12 -6.99
CA ASN A 83 -13.85 -2.15 -6.58
C ASN A 83 -13.11 -2.66 -5.34
N PHE A 84 -11.78 -2.63 -5.38
CA PHE A 84 -10.92 -3.12 -4.29
C PHE A 84 -11.04 -2.28 -3.03
N GLU A 85 -11.34 -0.99 -3.16
CA GLU A 85 -11.41 -0.04 -2.05
C GLU A 85 -12.59 -0.29 -1.11
N PHE A 86 -13.61 -0.99 -1.57
CA PHE A 86 -14.84 -1.16 -0.81
C PHE A 86 -14.58 -1.97 0.48
N PRO A 87 -15.17 -1.56 1.62
CA PRO A 87 -15.11 -2.34 2.85
C PRO A 87 -15.67 -3.75 2.64
N LYS A 88 -14.89 -4.77 3.02
CA LYS A 88 -15.22 -6.18 2.75
C LYS A 88 -15.89 -6.88 3.93
N ILE A 89 -15.81 -6.30 5.12
CA ILE A 89 -16.30 -6.93 6.35
C ILE A 89 -17.48 -6.12 6.89
N ARG A 90 -18.70 -6.68 6.77
CA ARG A 90 -19.93 -6.04 7.25
C ARG A 90 -20.88 -7.08 7.85
N PRO A 91 -21.20 -7.01 9.15
CA PRO A 91 -20.55 -6.19 10.20
C PRO A 91 -19.13 -6.69 10.54
N LEU A 92 -18.32 -5.86 11.20
CA LEU A 92 -17.03 -6.31 11.78
C LEU A 92 -17.25 -7.45 12.78
N ASN A 93 -16.32 -8.39 12.84
CA ASN A 93 -16.33 -9.47 13.82
C ASN A 93 -14.92 -9.70 14.38
N SER A 94 -14.83 -10.46 15.48
CA SER A 94 -13.58 -10.62 16.22
C SER A 94 -12.47 -11.43 15.54
N SER A 95 -12.67 -11.95 14.33
CA SER A 95 -11.67 -12.76 13.62
C SER A 95 -11.13 -12.09 12.36
N ALA A 96 -11.99 -11.40 11.62
CA ALA A 96 -11.66 -10.79 10.34
C ALA A 96 -11.05 -9.40 10.52
N GLY A 97 -10.21 -9.00 9.58
CA GLY A 97 -9.60 -7.68 9.56
C GLY A 97 -9.40 -7.17 8.13
N GLU A 98 -9.40 -5.86 7.97
CA GLU A 98 -9.12 -5.21 6.70
C GLU A 98 -8.18 -4.01 6.87
N GLN A 99 -7.36 -3.78 5.85
CA GLN A 99 -6.34 -2.75 5.80
C GLN A 99 -6.28 -2.06 4.44
N TRP A 100 -6.14 -0.74 4.47
CA TRP A 100 -5.70 0.10 3.37
C TRP A 100 -4.29 0.58 3.68
N GLU A 101 -3.32 0.25 2.84
CA GLU A 101 -1.91 0.59 3.07
C GLU A 101 -1.35 1.43 1.94
N PHE A 102 -0.70 2.54 2.29
CA PHE A 102 -0.07 3.44 1.34
C PHE A 102 1.39 3.60 1.70
N ASP A 103 2.26 3.59 0.71
CA ASP A 103 3.69 3.76 0.93
C ASP A 103 4.32 4.69 -0.10
N GLY A 104 5.53 5.12 0.23
CA GLY A 104 6.34 5.87 -0.69
C GLY A 104 7.81 5.85 -0.34
N VAL A 105 8.64 6.09 -1.35
CA VAL A 105 10.10 6.14 -1.29
C VAL A 105 10.57 7.34 -2.10
N SER A 106 11.47 8.15 -1.54
CA SER A 106 12.05 9.31 -2.25
C SER A 106 12.87 8.89 -3.46
N GLU A 107 13.08 9.79 -4.43
CA GLU A 107 13.83 9.50 -5.67
C GLU A 107 15.26 8.97 -5.44
N ASP A 108 15.89 9.30 -4.31
CA ASP A 108 17.22 8.83 -3.91
C ASP A 108 17.19 7.53 -3.08
N GLY A 109 16.00 7.00 -2.78
CA GLY A 109 15.79 5.82 -1.96
C GLY A 109 16.03 6.04 -0.46
N MET A 110 16.43 7.24 -0.03
CA MET A 110 16.92 7.48 1.33
C MET A 110 15.81 7.83 2.34
N GLN A 111 14.61 8.13 1.87
CA GLN A 111 13.46 8.42 2.70
C GLN A 111 12.29 7.54 2.29
N SER A 112 11.42 7.23 3.24
CA SER A 112 10.19 6.50 2.96
C SER A 112 9.11 6.81 3.96
N PHE A 113 7.87 6.48 3.59
CA PHE A 113 6.77 6.35 4.52
C PHE A 113 6.00 5.05 4.26
N VAL A 114 5.31 4.57 5.30
CA VAL A 114 4.22 3.60 5.19
C VAL A 114 3.09 4.03 6.11
N PHE A 115 1.85 3.97 5.61
CA PHE A 115 0.63 4.31 6.31
C PHE A 115 -0.36 3.16 6.21
N GLY A 116 -0.88 2.69 7.34
CA GLY A 116 -1.92 1.67 7.37
C GLY A 116 -3.17 2.18 8.09
N PHE A 117 -4.31 2.09 7.41
CA PHE A 117 -5.64 2.27 7.98
C PHE A 117 -6.26 0.91 8.25
N TYR A 118 -6.57 0.60 9.50
CA TYR A 118 -7.03 -0.72 9.91
C TYR A 118 -8.44 -0.67 10.47
N ARG A 119 -9.25 -1.63 10.04
CA ARG A 119 -10.40 -2.17 10.79
C ARG A 119 -10.05 -3.61 11.14
N ASP A 120 -9.34 -3.78 12.25
CA ASP A 120 -8.77 -5.06 12.68
C ASP A 120 -8.93 -5.22 14.21
N PRO A 121 -9.90 -6.03 14.66
CA PRO A 121 -10.15 -6.29 16.07
C PRO A 121 -9.18 -7.30 16.69
N ASN A 122 -8.23 -7.85 15.94
CA ASN A 122 -7.25 -8.79 16.49
C ASN A 122 -6.35 -8.17 17.58
N TYR A 123 -6.28 -6.84 17.64
CA TYR A 123 -5.57 -6.09 18.68
C TYR A 123 -6.48 -5.53 19.79
N ALA A 124 -7.81 -5.67 19.66
CA ALA A 124 -8.79 -5.13 20.62
C ALA A 124 -8.64 -5.71 22.04
N ILE A 125 -7.96 -6.86 22.18
CA ILE A 125 -7.63 -7.47 23.48
C ILE A 125 -6.84 -6.53 24.41
N LEU A 126 -6.15 -5.52 23.85
CA LEU A 126 -5.42 -4.51 24.60
C LEU A 126 -6.31 -3.34 25.07
N GLY A 127 -7.61 -3.38 24.81
CA GLY A 127 -8.58 -2.34 25.19
C GLY A 127 -8.57 -1.13 24.26
N THR A 128 -7.89 -1.20 23.13
CA THR A 128 -7.67 -0.09 22.20
C THR A 128 -8.70 -0.02 21.07
N GLY A 129 -9.78 -0.81 21.15
CA GLY A 129 -10.81 -0.89 20.11
C GLY A 129 -10.37 -1.66 18.85
N ASN A 130 -11.19 -1.57 17.80
CA ASN A 130 -11.06 -2.34 16.55
C ASN A 130 -10.34 -1.58 15.45
N PHE A 131 -10.01 -0.31 15.67
CA PHE A 131 -9.38 0.55 14.68
C PHE A 131 -7.95 0.83 15.08
N ARG A 132 -7.08 0.89 14.08
CA ARG A 132 -5.70 1.31 14.24
C ARG A 132 -5.33 2.18 13.06
N LEU A 133 -4.49 3.18 13.32
CA LEU A 133 -3.69 3.83 12.30
C LEU A 133 -2.24 3.61 12.64
N SER A 134 -1.45 3.16 11.68
CA SER A 134 0.00 3.05 11.81
C SER A 134 0.65 3.96 10.80
N MET A 135 1.63 4.74 11.24
CA MET A 135 2.42 5.58 10.36
C MET A 135 3.89 5.46 10.73
N GLU A 136 4.73 5.23 9.74
CA GLU A 136 6.18 5.25 9.90
C GLU A 136 6.81 6.08 8.78
N PHE A 137 7.80 6.87 9.15
CA PHE A 137 8.65 7.62 8.24
C PHE A 137 10.10 7.27 8.53
N ALA A 138 10.87 7.00 7.49
CA ALA A 138 12.32 6.92 7.56
C ALA A 138 12.94 8.13 6.87
N PHE A 139 13.98 8.70 7.49
CA PHE A 139 14.66 9.88 6.99
C PHE A 139 16.06 9.54 6.47
N ALA A 140 16.62 10.42 5.64
CA ALA A 140 17.94 10.22 5.03
C ALA A 140 19.09 10.09 6.03
N ASN A 141 18.92 10.62 7.25
CA ASN A 141 19.86 10.43 8.36
C ASN A 141 19.69 9.09 9.11
N ARG A 142 18.88 8.17 8.57
CA ARG A 142 18.54 6.84 9.11
C ARG A 142 17.81 6.86 10.45
N THR A 143 17.29 8.03 10.85
CA THR A 143 16.33 8.10 11.95
C THR A 143 14.93 7.78 11.44
N ARG A 144 14.07 7.31 12.34
CA ARG A 144 12.67 6.98 12.05
C ARG A 144 11.74 7.78 12.96
N PHE A 145 10.56 8.08 12.45
CA PHE A 145 9.44 8.60 13.22
C PHE A 145 8.27 7.64 13.01
N TYR A 146 7.68 7.16 14.10
CA TYR A 146 6.53 6.27 14.06
C TYR A 146 5.50 6.69 15.10
N GLU A 147 4.23 6.56 14.74
CA GLU A 147 3.11 6.77 15.66
C GLU A 147 2.00 5.75 15.35
N VAL A 148 1.27 5.38 16.39
CA VAL A 148 0.11 4.50 16.30
C VAL A 148 -1.04 5.20 17.00
N TYR A 149 -2.16 5.29 16.31
CA TYR A 149 -3.40 5.87 16.84
C TYR A 149 -4.48 4.79 16.94
N TYR A 150 -5.41 5.00 17.86
CA TYR A 150 -6.56 4.13 18.11
C TYR A 150 -7.84 4.96 18.03
N PRO A 151 -8.35 5.20 16.80
CA PRO A 151 -9.47 6.11 16.54
C PRO A 151 -10.76 5.60 17.17
N ASP A 152 -11.64 6.51 17.62
CA ASP A 152 -12.98 6.15 18.12
C ASP A 152 -13.97 5.90 16.98
N HIS A 153 -13.71 6.45 15.80
CA HIS A 153 -14.55 6.36 14.60
C HIS A 153 -13.76 5.99 13.34
N SER A 154 -14.41 5.22 12.47
CA SER A 154 -13.95 4.92 11.11
C SER A 154 -15.11 5.01 10.13
N VAL A 155 -15.01 5.93 9.18
CA VAL A 155 -16.01 6.14 8.11
C VAL A 155 -15.37 5.85 6.77
N VAL A 156 -15.93 4.91 6.01
CA VAL A 156 -15.55 4.65 4.63
C VAL A 156 -16.75 4.90 3.74
N GLU A 157 -16.63 5.85 2.82
CA GLU A 157 -17.67 6.26 1.87
C GLU A 157 -17.22 5.90 0.46
N SER A 158 -17.99 5.06 -0.21
CA SER A 158 -17.74 4.58 -1.57
C SER A 158 -18.80 5.14 -2.51
N CYS A 159 -18.37 6.01 -3.42
CA CYS A 159 -19.20 6.67 -4.43
C CYS A 159 -18.81 6.21 -5.84
N ALA A 160 -19.55 6.66 -6.86
CA ALA A 160 -19.20 6.40 -8.26
C ALA A 160 -17.85 7.02 -8.66
N GLN A 161 -17.42 8.09 -7.98
CA GLN A 161 -16.17 8.83 -8.26
C GLN A 161 -14.95 8.22 -7.57
N GLY A 162 -15.14 7.36 -6.56
CA GLY A 162 -14.04 6.80 -5.78
C GLY A 162 -14.46 6.41 -4.36
N THR A 163 -13.46 6.21 -3.50
CA THR A 163 -13.63 5.86 -2.09
C THR A 163 -12.86 6.82 -1.21
N ARG A 164 -13.50 7.23 -0.11
CA ARG A 164 -12.92 8.05 0.95
C ARG A 164 -12.94 7.28 2.25
N GLY A 165 -11.80 7.21 2.92
CA GLY A 165 -11.70 6.68 4.28
C GLY A 165 -11.33 7.77 5.27
N VAL A 166 -11.94 7.79 6.45
CA VAL A 166 -11.65 8.75 7.53
C VAL A 166 -11.60 8.01 8.86
N TRP A 167 -10.50 8.18 9.58
CA TRP A 167 -10.32 7.71 10.95
C TRP A 167 -10.03 8.92 11.81
N TYR A 168 -10.77 9.11 12.89
CA TYR A 168 -10.61 10.26 13.77
C TYR A 168 -10.89 9.88 15.21
N ASP A 169 -10.45 10.73 16.12
CA ASP A 169 -10.82 10.68 17.53
C ASP A 169 -11.39 12.03 17.96
N VAL A 170 -12.59 12.01 18.52
CA VAL A 170 -13.29 13.25 18.92
C VAL A 170 -12.60 13.94 20.08
N LYS A 171 -12.05 13.15 21.01
CA LYS A 171 -11.53 13.63 22.28
C LYS A 171 -10.10 14.16 22.14
N ASP A 172 -9.26 13.44 21.40
CA ASP A 172 -7.85 13.78 21.18
C ASP A 172 -7.67 14.67 19.93
N GLY A 173 -8.72 14.82 19.11
CA GLY A 173 -8.81 15.85 18.09
C GLY A 173 -7.99 15.60 16.82
N TYR A 174 -7.50 14.36 16.61
CA TYR A 174 -6.78 13.98 15.40
C TYR A 174 -7.71 13.40 14.34
N LYS A 175 -7.31 13.53 13.07
CA LYS A 175 -8.05 13.04 11.91
C LYS A 175 -7.10 12.66 10.79
N PHE A 176 -7.26 11.44 10.28
CA PHE A 176 -6.52 10.92 9.15
C PHE A 176 -7.50 10.46 8.09
N SER A 177 -7.15 10.65 6.82
CA SER A 177 -8.03 10.22 5.74
C SER A 177 -7.26 9.82 4.50
N PHE A 178 -7.89 9.00 3.68
CA PHE A 178 -7.46 8.73 2.33
C PHE A 178 -8.60 9.02 1.33
N LEU A 179 -8.21 9.26 0.10
CA LEU A 179 -9.06 9.33 -1.08
C LEU A 179 -8.41 8.48 -2.17
N VAL A 180 -9.19 7.64 -2.86
CA VAL A 180 -8.77 6.86 -4.03
C VAL A 180 -9.86 7.00 -5.08
N ASN A 181 -9.52 7.31 -6.34
CA ASN A 181 -10.53 7.51 -7.38
C ASN A 181 -11.07 6.15 -7.87
N ALA A 182 -12.20 6.16 -8.57
CA ALA A 182 -12.86 4.94 -9.02
C ALA A 182 -11.96 4.04 -9.90
N GLU A 183 -11.08 4.65 -10.69
CA GLU A 183 -10.12 3.96 -11.55
C GLU A 183 -8.85 3.49 -10.80
N MET A 184 -8.71 3.85 -9.52
CA MET A 184 -7.51 3.59 -8.70
C MET A 184 -6.23 4.08 -9.37
N SER A 185 -6.32 5.23 -10.06
CA SER A 185 -5.18 5.89 -10.70
C SER A 185 -4.56 6.98 -9.85
N GLU A 186 -5.26 7.47 -8.83
CA GLU A 186 -4.82 8.54 -7.95
C GLU A 186 -5.23 8.25 -6.51
N ALA A 187 -4.35 8.59 -5.56
CA ALA A 187 -4.65 8.55 -4.14
C ALA A 187 -4.12 9.79 -3.41
N VAL A 188 -4.85 10.21 -2.37
CA VAL A 188 -4.44 11.29 -1.48
C VAL A 188 -4.56 10.81 -0.04
N VAL A 189 -3.46 10.80 0.70
CA VAL A 189 -3.46 10.60 2.15
C VAL A 189 -3.32 11.97 2.82
N THR A 190 -4.27 12.32 3.68
CA THR A 190 -4.24 13.55 4.50
C THR A 190 -4.05 13.18 5.96
N MET A 191 -3.07 13.82 6.60
CA MET A 191 -2.66 13.56 7.97
C MET A 191 -2.89 14.80 8.82
N LYS A 192 -3.56 14.65 9.96
CA LYS A 192 -3.77 15.74 10.91
C LYS A 192 -3.77 15.26 12.36
N SER A 193 -2.75 15.65 13.11
CA SER A 193 -2.63 15.55 14.56
C SER A 193 -1.86 16.78 15.09
N ASP A 194 -1.51 16.77 16.38
CA ASP A 194 -0.63 17.77 17.01
C ASP A 194 0.84 17.63 16.55
N THR A 195 1.26 16.42 16.17
CA THR A 195 2.62 16.11 15.73
C THR A 195 2.77 15.97 14.22
N LEU A 196 1.68 15.78 13.46
CA LEU A 196 1.72 15.50 12.02
C LEU A 196 0.66 16.30 11.26
N ASP A 197 1.07 17.05 10.24
CA ASP A 197 0.14 17.84 9.41
C ASP A 197 0.61 17.91 7.95
N GLY A 198 -0.18 17.41 7.01
CA GLY A 198 0.12 17.50 5.59
C GLY A 198 -0.49 16.40 4.74
N LYS A 199 0.09 16.17 3.56
CA LYS A 199 -0.45 15.24 2.56
C LYS A 199 0.64 14.42 1.85
N ALA A 200 0.24 13.23 1.41
CA ALA A 200 0.92 12.46 0.38
C ALA A 200 -0.03 12.30 -0.82
N PHE A 201 0.45 12.60 -2.01
CA PHE A 201 -0.26 12.37 -3.27
C PHE A 201 0.42 11.25 -4.04
N ILE A 202 -0.37 10.33 -4.58
CA ILE A 202 0.10 9.21 -5.40
C ILE A 202 -0.61 9.26 -6.75
N GLN A 203 0.14 9.24 -7.84
CA GLN A 203 -0.40 9.10 -9.19
C GLN A 203 0.16 7.83 -9.84
N SER A 204 -0.72 6.87 -10.09
CA SER A 204 -0.36 5.57 -10.63
C SER A 204 0.31 5.66 -11.99
N LYS A 205 1.25 4.74 -12.23
CA LYS A 205 1.89 4.48 -13.54
C LYS A 205 1.62 3.07 -14.04
N ALA A 206 0.75 2.33 -13.36
CA ALA A 206 0.33 0.97 -13.70
C ALA A 206 -1.18 0.79 -13.45
N LYS A 207 -1.79 -0.21 -14.09
CA LYS A 207 -3.19 -0.53 -13.82
C LYS A 207 -3.33 -1.38 -12.55
N PRO A 208 -4.45 -1.33 -11.83
CA PRO A 208 -4.65 -2.13 -10.62
C PRO A 208 -4.54 -3.62 -10.92
N ILE A 209 -4.03 -4.41 -9.98
CA ILE A 209 -3.85 -5.86 -10.16
C ILE A 209 -4.43 -6.70 -9.01
N THR A 210 -4.84 -7.90 -9.38
CA THR A 210 -5.31 -8.95 -8.48
C THR A 210 -4.16 -9.76 -7.87
N ALA A 211 -4.48 -10.67 -6.96
CA ALA A 211 -3.48 -11.50 -6.32
C ALA A 211 -2.76 -12.46 -7.26
N ASP A 212 -3.40 -12.88 -8.36
CA ASP A 212 -2.81 -13.67 -9.42
C ASP A 212 -2.23 -12.83 -10.57
N GLY A 213 -2.16 -11.50 -10.39
CA GLY A 213 -1.50 -10.56 -11.29
C GLY A 213 -2.34 -10.10 -12.48
N GLN A 214 -3.63 -10.45 -12.53
CA GLN A 214 -4.54 -9.99 -13.58
C GLN A 214 -4.81 -8.50 -13.42
N VAL A 215 -4.94 -7.79 -14.53
CA VAL A 215 -5.34 -6.37 -14.53
C VAL A 215 -6.83 -6.27 -14.22
N TRP A 216 -7.18 -5.48 -13.21
CA TRP A 216 -8.56 -5.22 -12.83
C TRP A 216 -9.28 -4.33 -13.87
N PRO A 217 -10.60 -4.52 -14.09
CA PRO A 217 -11.44 -5.58 -13.54
C PRO A 217 -11.17 -6.93 -14.21
N ALA A 218 -11.14 -8.01 -13.42
CA ALA A 218 -10.80 -9.36 -13.88
C ALA A 218 -11.82 -10.39 -13.40
N GLN A 219 -12.72 -10.82 -14.29
CA GLN A 219 -13.75 -11.82 -13.98
C GLN A 219 -13.17 -13.17 -13.52
N ASN A 220 -12.02 -13.56 -14.07
CA ASN A 220 -11.32 -14.79 -13.71
C ASN A 220 -10.11 -14.53 -12.81
N GLY A 221 -9.94 -13.31 -12.31
CA GLY A 221 -8.86 -12.97 -11.38
C GLY A 221 -9.22 -13.38 -9.95
N SER A 222 -8.21 -13.74 -9.17
CA SER A 222 -8.36 -14.08 -7.76
C SER A 222 -7.78 -12.99 -6.88
N THR A 223 -8.46 -12.67 -5.79
CA THR A 223 -7.92 -11.83 -4.71
C THR A 223 -7.34 -12.66 -3.56
N GLU A 224 -7.50 -13.99 -3.57
CA GLU A 224 -7.11 -14.88 -2.46
C GLU A 224 -5.80 -15.62 -2.79
N PRO A 225 -4.60 -15.08 -2.49
CA PRO A 225 -3.34 -15.77 -2.75
C PRO A 225 -3.15 -17.00 -1.85
N VAL A 226 -3.67 -16.98 -0.62
CA VAL A 226 -3.72 -18.13 0.28
C VAL A 226 -5.06 -18.15 1.00
N ARG A 227 -5.48 -19.33 1.45
CA ARG A 227 -6.81 -19.53 2.06
C ARG A 227 -7.14 -18.49 3.15
N HIS A 228 -8.30 -17.85 3.03
CA HIS A 228 -8.86 -16.81 3.90
C HIS A 228 -8.07 -15.50 3.97
N TRP A 229 -7.03 -15.35 3.15
CA TRP A 229 -6.23 -14.15 3.05
C TRP A 229 -6.43 -13.54 1.67
N HIS A 230 -6.86 -12.29 1.61
CA HIS A 230 -7.04 -11.58 0.37
C HIS A 230 -6.12 -10.38 0.25
N TRP A 231 -5.69 -10.14 -0.98
CA TRP A 231 -4.79 -9.07 -1.35
C TRP A 231 -5.10 -8.59 -2.77
N SER A 232 -4.91 -7.29 -2.97
CA SER A 232 -4.83 -6.66 -4.28
C SER A 232 -3.93 -5.44 -4.21
N GLN A 233 -3.52 -4.94 -5.38
CA GLN A 233 -2.82 -3.67 -5.51
C GLN A 233 -3.63 -2.71 -6.37
N PRO A 234 -4.48 -1.88 -5.74
CA PRO A 234 -5.12 -0.74 -6.38
C PRO A 234 -4.14 0.14 -7.17
N ILE A 235 -2.99 0.49 -6.56
CA ILE A 235 -1.93 1.27 -7.23
C ILE A 235 -0.63 0.48 -7.14
N PRO A 236 -0.24 -0.32 -8.15
CA PRO A 236 0.95 -1.17 -8.06
C PRO A 236 2.25 -0.39 -7.95
N ALA A 237 2.36 0.75 -8.64
CA ALA A 237 3.33 1.81 -8.34
C ALA A 237 2.96 3.09 -9.11
N GLY A 238 3.32 4.23 -8.54
CA GLY A 238 3.09 5.55 -9.09
C GLY A 238 4.24 6.52 -8.82
N THR A 239 4.02 7.78 -9.18
CA THR A 239 4.80 8.91 -8.67
C THR A 239 4.17 9.38 -7.36
N VAL A 240 5.00 9.77 -6.41
CA VAL A 240 4.58 10.30 -5.11
C VAL A 240 5.10 11.71 -4.91
N ASP A 241 4.25 12.58 -4.38
CA ASP A 241 4.62 13.89 -3.82
C ASP A 241 4.22 13.93 -2.34
N LEU A 242 5.20 14.07 -1.45
CA LEU A 242 4.98 14.22 -0.01
C LEU A 242 5.27 15.67 0.41
N ASP A 243 4.35 16.26 1.17
CA ASP A 243 4.57 17.52 1.89
C ASP A 243 3.90 17.44 3.26
N VAL A 244 4.70 17.23 4.30
CA VAL A 244 4.24 17.05 5.68
C VAL A 244 5.08 17.83 6.66
N ASN A 245 4.47 18.29 7.74
CA ASN A 245 5.14 18.80 8.92
C ASN A 245 5.12 17.73 10.00
N ILE A 246 6.30 17.30 10.43
CA ILE A 246 6.49 16.30 11.49
C ILE A 246 7.16 16.99 12.67
N LYS A 247 6.44 17.13 13.79
CA LYS A 247 6.91 17.80 15.03
C LYS A 247 7.51 19.18 14.75
N GLY A 248 6.85 19.96 13.90
CA GLY A 248 7.26 21.30 13.49
C GLY A 248 8.36 21.36 12.42
N ARG A 249 8.85 20.21 11.93
CA ARG A 249 9.80 20.15 10.82
C ARG A 249 9.09 19.77 9.53
N ARG A 250 9.19 20.63 8.52
CA ARG A 250 8.71 20.31 7.17
C ARG A 250 9.59 19.26 6.50
N VAL A 251 8.96 18.25 5.91
CA VAL A 251 9.55 17.16 5.13
C VAL A 251 8.84 17.13 3.79
N VAL A 252 9.60 17.39 2.72
CA VAL A 252 9.08 17.45 1.35
C VAL A 252 9.99 16.66 0.45
N TRP A 253 9.42 15.79 -0.37
CA TRP A 253 10.14 15.09 -1.43
C TRP A 253 9.17 14.52 -2.45
N ALA A 254 9.70 14.25 -3.64
CA ALA A 254 9.04 13.46 -4.67
C ALA A 254 9.71 12.08 -4.76
N GLY A 255 9.01 11.13 -5.38
CA GLY A 255 9.53 9.78 -5.58
C GLY A 255 8.49 8.83 -6.15
N MET A 256 8.44 7.64 -5.55
CA MET A 256 7.55 6.55 -5.96
C MET A 256 6.74 6.07 -4.78
N GLY A 257 5.71 5.28 -5.04
CA GLY A 257 4.93 4.62 -4.00
C GLY A 257 3.72 3.97 -4.60
N GLY A 258 2.80 3.50 -3.76
CA GLY A 258 1.57 2.91 -4.23
C GLY A 258 0.58 2.62 -3.12
N HIS A 259 -0.35 1.72 -3.42
CA HIS A 259 -1.45 1.38 -2.54
C HIS A 259 -1.76 -0.11 -2.60
N GLU A 260 -1.82 -0.72 -1.42
CA GLU A 260 -2.15 -2.10 -1.15
C GLU A 260 -3.47 -2.19 -0.40
N ARG A 261 -4.23 -3.23 -0.72
CA ARG A 261 -5.45 -3.56 -0.02
C ARG A 261 -5.39 -5.00 0.47
N PHE A 262 -5.57 -5.18 1.78
CA PHE A 262 -5.61 -6.49 2.44
C PHE A 262 -6.93 -6.68 3.18
N TRP A 263 -7.51 -7.88 3.10
CA TRP A 263 -8.61 -8.27 3.96
C TRP A 263 -8.57 -9.78 4.20
N SER A 264 -9.07 -10.22 5.34
CA SER A 264 -8.98 -11.62 5.71
C SER A 264 -10.06 -12.01 6.68
N ALA A 265 -10.40 -13.30 6.70
CA ALA A 265 -11.39 -13.84 7.64
C ALA A 265 -10.77 -14.09 9.03
N PHE A 266 -9.44 -14.16 9.07
CA PHE A 266 -8.60 -14.48 10.22
C PHE A 266 -7.39 -13.56 10.30
N SER A 267 -6.70 -13.55 11.43
CA SER A 267 -5.53 -12.69 11.63
C SER A 267 -4.37 -13.08 10.70
N TRP A 268 -3.47 -12.12 10.45
CA TRP A 268 -2.23 -12.35 9.69
C TRP A 268 -1.47 -13.59 10.18
N PHE A 269 -1.33 -13.75 11.50
CA PHE A 269 -0.65 -14.90 12.14
C PHE A 269 -1.35 -16.24 11.89
N THR A 270 -2.66 -16.20 11.66
CA THR A 270 -3.45 -17.40 11.36
C THR A 270 -3.29 -17.81 9.91
N CYS A 271 -3.25 -16.85 8.98
CA CYS A 271 -3.20 -17.12 7.55
C CYS A 271 -1.79 -17.26 6.99
N LEU A 272 -0.80 -16.51 7.51
CA LEU A 272 0.49 -16.32 6.88
C LEU A 272 1.65 -16.86 7.73
N THR A 273 2.61 -17.49 7.06
CA THR A 273 3.95 -17.80 7.61
C THR A 273 4.98 -16.75 7.20
N ASN A 274 4.83 -16.19 6.01
CA ASN A 274 5.71 -15.13 5.50
C ASN A 274 4.99 -14.30 4.43
N LEU A 275 5.48 -13.08 4.23
CA LEU A 275 5.14 -12.21 3.13
C LEU A 275 6.44 -11.57 2.61
N GLN A 276 6.62 -11.55 1.31
CA GLN A 276 7.70 -10.81 0.66
C GLN A 276 7.11 -9.92 -0.42
N ALA A 277 7.56 -8.68 -0.48
CA ALA A 277 7.11 -7.71 -1.46
C ALA A 277 8.29 -7.00 -2.11
N VAL A 278 8.19 -6.73 -3.40
CA VAL A 278 9.06 -5.81 -4.12
C VAL A 278 8.19 -4.96 -5.05
N ARG A 279 8.21 -3.66 -4.83
CA ARG A 279 7.65 -2.63 -5.70
C ARG A 279 8.79 -1.80 -6.24
N ALA A 280 8.92 -1.65 -7.55
CA ALA A 280 9.95 -0.81 -8.16
C ALA A 280 9.41 -0.02 -9.35
N LYS A 281 10.01 1.15 -9.58
CA LYS A 281 9.81 1.97 -10.78
C LYS A 281 11.18 2.42 -11.27
N LEU A 282 11.50 2.02 -12.50
CA LEU A 282 12.80 2.23 -13.12
C LEU A 282 12.63 2.48 -14.62
N GLY A 283 13.04 3.67 -15.08
CA GLY A 283 12.77 4.11 -16.45
C GLY A 283 11.29 3.94 -16.84
N PRO A 284 10.97 3.19 -17.91
CA PRO A 284 9.59 2.96 -18.35
C PRO A 284 8.87 1.85 -17.56
N TYR A 285 9.56 1.16 -16.66
CA TYR A 285 9.03 -0.03 -15.99
C TYR A 285 8.41 0.28 -14.63
N VAL A 286 7.31 -0.41 -14.34
CA VAL A 286 6.79 -0.64 -12.98
C VAL A 286 6.80 -2.14 -12.72
N LEU A 287 7.48 -2.57 -11.66
CA LEU A 287 7.56 -3.96 -11.22
C LEU A 287 6.77 -4.09 -9.91
N SER A 288 5.84 -5.06 -9.88
CA SER A 288 5.25 -5.56 -8.66
C SER A 288 5.57 -7.04 -8.51
N PHE A 289 6.05 -7.44 -7.34
CA PHE A 289 6.23 -8.82 -6.93
C PHE A 289 5.76 -9.00 -5.51
N PHE A 290 4.92 -10.01 -5.27
CA PHE A 290 4.50 -10.45 -3.95
C PHE A 290 4.62 -11.96 -3.82
N SER A 291 4.97 -12.43 -2.64
CA SER A 291 4.99 -13.84 -2.27
C SER A 291 4.40 -14.02 -0.88
N PHE A 292 3.52 -15.01 -0.74
CA PHE A 292 2.79 -15.34 0.48
C PHE A 292 3.04 -16.81 0.82
N GLY A 293 3.41 -17.09 2.06
CA GLY A 293 3.43 -18.45 2.60
C GLY A 293 2.19 -18.71 3.45
N SER A 294 1.49 -19.81 3.22
CA SER A 294 0.31 -20.18 4.02
C SER A 294 0.70 -20.80 5.35
N ASN A 295 -0.01 -20.42 6.42
CA ASN A 295 0.06 -21.08 7.72
C ASN A 295 -1.06 -22.12 7.92
N LEU A 296 -2.17 -21.98 7.19
CA LEU A 296 -3.29 -22.93 7.21
C LEU A 296 -3.03 -24.17 6.33
N GLU A 297 -2.25 -24.00 5.26
CA GLU A 297 -1.93 -25.06 4.30
C GLU A 297 -0.42 -25.26 4.23
N LYS A 298 0.08 -26.27 4.96
CA LYS A 298 1.53 -26.51 5.08
C LYS A 298 2.19 -26.70 3.72
N GLY A 299 3.23 -25.92 3.47
CA GLY A 299 4.01 -25.98 2.23
C GLY A 299 3.35 -25.28 1.03
N HIS A 300 2.14 -24.75 1.19
CA HIS A 300 1.52 -23.91 0.18
C HIS A 300 2.12 -22.50 0.22
N SER A 301 2.52 -22.02 -0.95
CA SER A 301 2.96 -20.65 -1.17
C SER A 301 2.39 -20.15 -2.49
N HIS A 302 2.03 -18.88 -2.53
CA HIS A 302 1.62 -18.20 -3.74
C HIS A 302 2.60 -17.07 -4.03
N GLN A 303 2.86 -16.82 -5.30
CA GLN A 303 3.58 -15.62 -5.70
C GLN A 303 2.88 -15.00 -6.90
N SER A 304 3.12 -13.72 -7.09
CA SER A 304 2.60 -12.96 -8.21
C SER A 304 3.65 -11.94 -8.62
N VAL A 305 3.93 -11.88 -9.92
CA VAL A 305 4.74 -10.82 -10.50
C VAL A 305 4.00 -10.23 -11.68
N VAL A 306 4.03 -8.90 -11.78
CA VAL A 306 3.59 -8.17 -12.96
C VAL A 306 4.63 -7.12 -13.28
N LEU A 307 5.07 -7.09 -14.54
CA LEU A 307 5.90 -6.02 -15.08
C LEU A 307 5.08 -5.21 -16.05
N PHE A 308 4.95 -3.92 -15.78
CA PHE A 308 4.41 -2.95 -16.71
C PHE A 308 5.53 -2.22 -17.41
N LYS A 309 5.33 -1.86 -18.67
CA LYS A 309 6.14 -0.91 -19.43
C LYS A 309 5.22 0.16 -19.99
N ASP A 310 5.48 1.42 -19.67
CA ASP A 310 4.67 2.57 -20.11
C ASP A 310 3.16 2.39 -19.81
N GLY A 311 2.85 1.83 -18.62
CA GLY A 311 1.49 1.59 -18.14
C GLY A 311 0.80 0.33 -18.69
N ALA A 312 1.42 -0.40 -19.63
CA ALA A 312 0.89 -1.64 -20.18
C ALA A 312 1.60 -2.88 -19.59
N PRO A 313 0.87 -3.95 -19.20
CA PRO A 313 1.50 -5.17 -18.73
C PRO A 313 2.27 -5.84 -19.87
N VAL A 314 3.55 -6.16 -19.63
CA VAL A 314 4.45 -6.82 -20.60
C VAL A 314 4.91 -8.21 -20.14
N PHE A 315 4.72 -8.52 -18.86
CA PHE A 315 4.98 -9.82 -18.25
C PHE A 315 4.06 -10.02 -17.04
N GLN A 316 3.58 -11.25 -16.85
CA GLN A 316 2.83 -11.66 -15.66
C GLN A 316 3.12 -13.14 -15.38
N SER A 317 3.31 -13.51 -14.12
CA SER A 317 3.37 -14.91 -13.73
C SER A 317 3.07 -15.14 -12.26
N ILE A 318 2.48 -16.29 -11.95
CA ILE A 318 2.36 -16.83 -10.58
C ILE A 318 3.30 -18.03 -10.34
N ARG A 319 4.08 -18.41 -11.35
CA ARG A 319 4.88 -19.65 -11.33
C ARG A 319 6.28 -19.39 -10.76
N SER A 320 6.63 -20.13 -9.70
CA SER A 320 7.91 -20.04 -8.97
C SER A 320 8.97 -21.04 -9.40
N SER A 321 8.67 -21.85 -10.42
CA SER A 321 9.56 -22.87 -10.96
C SER A 321 9.80 -22.64 -12.44
N THR A 322 10.98 -23.03 -12.90
CA THR A 322 11.35 -22.93 -14.31
C THR A 322 10.35 -23.68 -15.19
N SER A 323 10.12 -23.13 -16.37
CA SER A 323 9.29 -23.74 -17.40
C SER A 323 9.92 -23.50 -18.77
N THR A 324 9.67 -24.42 -19.69
CA THR A 324 10.09 -24.26 -21.10
C THR A 324 8.98 -23.69 -21.97
N THR A 325 7.77 -23.56 -21.44
CA THR A 325 6.57 -23.16 -22.20
C THR A 325 5.83 -21.99 -21.57
N GLU A 326 5.80 -21.92 -20.25
CA GLU A 326 5.02 -20.94 -19.49
C GLU A 326 5.92 -19.86 -18.89
N ASP A 327 5.37 -18.67 -18.71
CA ASP A 327 6.06 -17.56 -18.07
C ASP A 327 6.29 -17.89 -16.58
N TYR A 328 7.49 -17.63 -16.08
CA TYR A 328 7.87 -17.91 -14.70
C TYR A 328 8.77 -16.82 -14.12
N VAL A 329 8.81 -16.73 -12.79
CA VAL A 329 9.72 -15.84 -12.07
C VAL A 329 10.51 -16.58 -11.02
N LEU A 330 11.82 -16.31 -10.98
CA LEU A 330 12.71 -16.73 -9.92
C LEU A 330 13.05 -15.49 -9.10
N ALA A 331 12.50 -15.41 -7.88
CA ALA A 331 12.78 -14.34 -6.94
C ALA A 331 13.67 -14.87 -5.81
N SER A 332 14.70 -14.12 -5.45
CA SER A 332 15.64 -14.50 -4.40
C SER A 332 16.02 -13.30 -3.55
N LYS A 333 16.16 -13.53 -2.25
CA LYS A 333 16.77 -12.57 -1.32
C LYS A 333 18.26 -12.50 -1.58
N THR A 334 18.81 -11.30 -1.54
CA THR A 334 20.26 -11.08 -1.58
C THR A 334 20.77 -10.71 -0.18
N TYR A 335 22.04 -11.00 0.07
CA TYR A 335 22.70 -10.80 1.36
C TYR A 335 24.07 -10.17 1.16
N GLY A 336 24.60 -9.54 2.21
CA GLY A 336 25.94 -8.94 2.21
C GLY A 336 25.99 -7.46 1.77
N GLY A 337 24.84 -6.84 1.52
CA GLY A 337 24.72 -5.38 1.33
C GLY A 337 24.89 -4.60 2.64
N THR A 338 24.82 -3.27 2.54
CA THR A 338 25.17 -2.35 3.64
C THR A 338 24.03 -2.10 4.64
N VAL A 339 22.78 -2.37 4.25
CA VAL A 339 21.59 -2.12 5.08
C VAL A 339 20.78 -3.39 5.25
N THR A 340 20.42 -3.66 6.50
CA THR A 340 19.56 -4.79 6.90
C THR A 340 18.81 -4.45 8.18
N GLY A 341 17.82 -5.27 8.53
CA GLY A 341 17.04 -5.17 9.76
C GLY A 341 17.73 -5.75 10.99
N THR A 342 17.09 -5.61 12.15
CA THR A 342 17.54 -6.22 13.41
C THR A 342 17.05 -7.66 13.59
N LEU A 343 16.05 -8.08 12.81
CA LEU A 343 15.49 -9.45 12.83
C LEU A 343 16.48 -10.53 12.37
N LYS A 344 16.11 -11.81 12.55
CA LYS A 344 16.92 -12.98 12.18
C LYS A 344 17.28 -13.01 10.70
N ASP A 345 16.33 -12.65 9.84
CA ASP A 345 16.60 -12.52 8.41
C ASP A 345 17.45 -11.27 8.17
N LYS A 346 18.64 -11.47 7.60
CA LYS A 346 19.60 -10.40 7.28
C LYS A 346 19.58 -10.03 5.80
N VAL A 347 18.43 -10.14 5.16
CA VAL A 347 18.22 -9.71 3.78
C VAL A 347 18.70 -8.26 3.58
N THR A 348 19.37 -8.03 2.46
CA THR A 348 19.91 -6.72 2.06
C THR A 348 19.40 -6.28 0.68
N GLY A 349 18.52 -7.06 0.06
CA GLY A 349 18.00 -6.79 -1.26
C GLY A 349 17.28 -7.99 -1.87
N PHE A 350 16.92 -7.85 -3.14
CA PHE A 350 16.24 -8.87 -3.93
C PHE A 350 16.79 -8.94 -5.35
N GLN A 351 16.76 -10.13 -5.94
CA GLN A 351 16.97 -10.36 -7.37
C GLN A 351 15.76 -11.09 -7.94
N LEU A 352 15.25 -10.60 -9.06
CA LEU A 352 14.12 -11.17 -9.77
C LEU A 352 14.50 -11.44 -11.23
N GLU A 353 14.29 -12.68 -11.67
CA GLU A 353 14.43 -13.10 -13.07
C GLU A 353 13.06 -13.48 -13.63
N LEU A 354 12.58 -12.70 -14.61
CA LEU A 354 11.28 -12.88 -15.23
C LEU A 354 11.51 -13.45 -16.64
N VAL A 355 11.05 -14.66 -16.89
CA VAL A 355 11.34 -15.38 -18.14
C VAL A 355 10.05 -15.78 -18.82
N SER A 356 9.91 -15.39 -20.09
CA SER A 356 8.85 -15.84 -20.99
C SER A 356 9.45 -16.67 -22.11
N PRO A 357 9.46 -18.01 -21.98
CA PRO A 357 10.04 -18.90 -23.00
C PRO A 357 9.33 -18.78 -24.36
N SER A 358 8.00 -18.70 -24.35
CA SER A 358 7.15 -18.64 -25.54
C SER A 358 7.35 -17.34 -26.32
N HIS A 359 7.57 -16.22 -25.62
CA HIS A 359 7.83 -14.91 -26.24
C HIS A 359 9.31 -14.56 -26.36
N ARG A 360 10.21 -15.45 -25.91
CA ARG A 360 11.67 -15.24 -25.86
C ARG A 360 12.06 -13.93 -25.17
N ARG A 361 11.37 -13.60 -24.07
CA ARG A 361 11.68 -12.42 -23.25
C ARG A 361 12.33 -12.86 -21.96
N HIS A 362 13.30 -12.07 -21.51
CA HIS A 362 13.96 -12.26 -20.23
C HIS A 362 14.23 -10.88 -19.65
N TYR A 363 13.79 -10.66 -18.43
CA TYR A 363 14.08 -9.46 -17.66
C TYR A 363 14.79 -9.82 -16.37
N THR A 364 15.72 -8.98 -15.93
CA THR A 364 16.37 -9.13 -14.64
C THR A 364 16.29 -7.82 -13.88
N PHE A 365 15.92 -7.89 -12.61
CA PHE A 365 15.86 -6.75 -11.71
C PHE A 365 16.61 -7.05 -10.43
N PHE A 366 17.33 -6.06 -9.92
CA PHE A 366 18.04 -6.08 -8.66
C PHE A 366 17.57 -4.92 -7.80
N VAL A 367 17.31 -5.20 -6.53
CA VAL A 367 17.01 -4.20 -5.51
C VAL A 367 18.09 -4.30 -4.44
N GLU A 368 18.69 -3.16 -4.09
CA GLU A 368 19.61 -3.02 -2.96
C GLU A 368 18.97 -2.13 -1.90
N HIS A 369 18.92 -2.59 -0.65
CA HIS A 369 18.40 -1.80 0.46
C HIS A 369 19.36 -0.65 0.79
N VAL A 370 18.82 0.57 0.92
CA VAL A 370 19.61 1.77 1.27
C VAL A 370 19.13 2.44 2.55
N ASN A 371 17.89 2.21 2.98
CA ASN A 371 17.41 2.60 4.30
C ASN A 371 16.39 1.59 4.86
N LEU A 372 16.32 1.50 6.18
CA LEU A 372 15.30 0.73 6.88
C LEU A 372 14.08 1.64 7.08
N GLY A 373 12.99 1.35 6.36
CA GLY A 373 11.74 2.10 6.40
C GLY A 373 10.99 1.88 7.70
N PHE A 374 10.62 0.62 7.94
CA PHE A 374 9.93 0.19 9.15
C PHE A 374 10.49 -1.14 9.65
N GLU A 375 10.30 -1.41 10.94
CA GLU A 375 10.59 -2.74 11.50
C GLU A 375 9.80 -2.98 12.78
N TYR A 376 9.09 -4.09 12.84
CA TYR A 376 8.39 -4.55 14.03
C TYR A 376 8.74 -5.99 14.37
N ILE A 377 8.86 -6.28 15.66
CA ILE A 377 9.26 -7.59 16.18
C ILE A 377 8.01 -8.33 16.67
N LEU A 378 7.83 -9.57 16.22
CA LEU A 378 6.67 -10.40 16.57
C LEU A 378 6.99 -11.56 17.52
N GLY A 379 8.26 -11.72 17.91
CA GLY A 379 8.75 -12.81 18.74
C GLY A 379 9.68 -13.73 17.98
N GLU A 380 10.36 -14.66 18.67
CA GLU A 380 11.29 -15.62 18.06
C GLU A 380 12.38 -15.00 17.17
N GLY A 381 12.67 -13.70 17.29
CA GLY A 381 13.58 -12.96 16.42
C GLY A 381 13.04 -12.73 15.00
N VAL A 382 11.76 -12.97 14.75
CA VAL A 382 11.06 -12.70 13.48
C VAL A 382 10.05 -11.56 13.65
N GLY A 383 9.46 -11.14 12.53
CA GLY A 383 8.66 -9.93 12.43
C GLY A 383 8.61 -9.44 10.99
N GLY A 384 8.40 -8.15 10.81
CA GLY A 384 8.42 -7.50 9.50
C GLY A 384 9.48 -6.40 9.44
N SER A 385 10.23 -6.37 8.35
CA SER A 385 11.11 -5.25 8.00
C SER A 385 10.74 -4.77 6.60
N GLY A 386 10.55 -3.45 6.45
CA GLY A 386 10.37 -2.78 5.18
C GLY A 386 11.56 -1.88 4.87
N PHE A 387 11.96 -1.83 3.62
CA PHE A 387 13.17 -1.14 3.17
C PHE A 387 12.86 -0.25 1.98
N SER A 388 13.45 0.93 1.97
CA SER A 388 13.62 1.68 0.74
C SER A 388 14.97 1.32 0.12
N GLY A 389 14.99 1.28 -1.21
CA GLY A 389 16.11 0.74 -1.97
C GLY A 389 16.31 1.42 -3.30
N LEU A 390 17.45 1.11 -3.91
CA LEU A 390 17.73 1.41 -5.32
C LEU A 390 17.42 0.17 -6.15
N ALA A 391 16.79 0.38 -7.29
CA ALA A 391 16.49 -0.66 -8.25
C ALA A 391 17.31 -0.47 -9.52
N ARG A 392 17.75 -1.57 -10.11
CA ARG A 392 18.33 -1.58 -11.46
C ARG A 392 17.88 -2.81 -12.23
N GLY A 393 17.70 -2.68 -13.53
CA GLY A 393 17.31 -3.81 -14.35
C GLY A 393 16.58 -3.42 -15.63
N GLY A 394 16.04 -4.44 -16.30
CA GLY A 394 15.36 -4.28 -17.57
C GLY A 394 15.39 -5.57 -18.37
N HIS A 395 15.15 -5.43 -19.67
CA HIS A 395 15.18 -6.57 -20.58
C HIS A 395 16.63 -6.98 -20.83
N VAL A 396 16.94 -8.26 -20.65
CA VAL A 396 18.29 -8.81 -20.83
C VAL A 396 18.74 -8.59 -22.29
N GLY A 397 19.94 -8.06 -22.45
CA GLY A 397 20.51 -7.72 -23.77
C GLY A 397 20.03 -6.39 -24.37
N LEU A 398 19.16 -5.65 -23.67
CA LEU A 398 18.72 -4.30 -24.04
C LEU A 398 19.05 -3.30 -22.91
N ASP A 399 18.52 -2.08 -23.04
CA ASP A 399 18.67 -1.01 -22.06
C ASP A 399 18.32 -1.47 -20.64
N GLN A 400 19.23 -1.14 -19.72
CA GLN A 400 19.06 -1.29 -18.30
C GLN A 400 18.73 0.09 -17.72
N TYR A 401 17.81 0.12 -16.77
CA TYR A 401 17.35 1.32 -16.12
C TYR A 401 17.68 1.28 -14.65
N GLU A 402 17.84 2.46 -14.06
CA GLU A 402 17.94 2.66 -12.63
C GLU A 402 16.65 3.31 -12.12
N GLY A 403 16.39 3.14 -10.84
CA GLY A 403 15.25 3.71 -10.16
C GLY A 403 15.30 3.38 -8.69
N VAL A 404 14.14 3.40 -8.06
CA VAL A 404 13.99 3.16 -6.63
C VAL A 404 13.10 1.94 -6.39
N ALA A 405 13.04 1.47 -5.15
CA ALA A 405 12.13 0.40 -4.76
C ALA A 405 11.71 0.52 -3.30
N LEU A 406 10.54 -0.05 -3.02
CA LEU A 406 10.17 -0.50 -1.70
C LEU A 406 10.23 -2.03 -1.70
N SER A 407 10.80 -2.61 -0.65
CA SER A 407 10.77 -4.05 -0.44
C SER A 407 10.42 -4.41 0.99
N GLU A 408 9.74 -5.54 1.17
CA GLU A 408 9.36 -6.05 2.47
C GLU A 408 9.77 -7.51 2.64
N ALA A 409 10.20 -7.83 3.85
CA ALA A 409 10.51 -9.18 4.27
C ALA A 409 9.89 -9.46 5.63
N LEU A 410 8.74 -10.14 5.61
CA LEU A 410 7.96 -10.50 6.79
C LEU A 410 8.05 -12.00 7.02
N THR A 411 8.28 -12.38 8.28
CA THR A 411 8.18 -13.75 8.75
C THR A 411 7.39 -13.75 10.05
N PHE A 412 6.30 -14.52 10.07
CA PHE A 412 5.44 -14.64 11.24
C PHE A 412 5.97 -15.74 12.16
N PRO A 413 5.94 -15.53 13.48
CA PRO A 413 6.39 -16.52 14.45
C PRO A 413 5.51 -17.76 14.39
N GLN A 414 6.09 -18.94 14.60
CA GLN A 414 5.30 -20.18 14.70
C GLN A 414 4.50 -20.21 15.99
N ASN A 415 5.09 -19.65 17.06
CA ASN A 415 4.44 -19.51 18.35
C ASN A 415 4.57 -18.05 18.80
N SER A 416 3.44 -17.38 19.03
CA SER A 416 3.44 -16.10 19.72
C SER A 416 2.65 -16.22 21.03
N PRO A 417 3.22 -15.75 22.16
CA PRO A 417 2.47 -15.70 23.42
C PRO A 417 1.33 -14.66 23.35
N LEU A 418 1.44 -13.68 22.46
CA LEU A 418 0.47 -12.59 22.28
C LEU A 418 -0.52 -12.88 21.16
N PHE A 419 -0.06 -13.45 20.05
CA PHE A 419 -0.87 -13.68 18.86
C PHE A 419 -1.11 -15.18 18.66
N ARG A 420 -2.30 -15.64 19.05
CA ARG A 420 -2.73 -17.02 18.80
C ARG A 420 -3.54 -17.09 17.52
N SER A 421 -3.53 -18.27 16.91
CA SER A 421 -4.46 -18.56 15.81
C SER A 421 -5.89 -18.27 16.27
N ASN A 422 -6.63 -17.52 15.46
CA ASN A 422 -8.04 -17.20 15.68
C ASN A 422 -8.97 -17.93 14.70
N TYR A 423 -8.44 -18.96 14.01
CA TYR A 423 -9.19 -19.79 13.07
C TYR A 423 -10.43 -20.42 13.72
N VAL A 424 -11.55 -20.36 13.01
CA VAL A 424 -12.78 -21.12 13.28
C VAL A 424 -13.21 -21.82 12.00
N GLU A 425 -13.72 -23.05 12.13
CA GLU A 425 -14.21 -23.84 10.99
C GLU A 425 -15.47 -23.27 10.34
#